data_AF-A0A1I8CB85-F1
#
_entry.id   AF-A0A1I8CB85-F1
#
_cell.length_a   1.000
_cell.length_b   1.000
_cell.length_c   1.000
_cell.angle_alpha   90.00
_cell.angle_beta   90.00
_cell.angle_gamma   90.00
#
_symmetry.space_group_name_H-M   'P 1'
#
loop_
_entity.id
_entity.type
_entity.pdbx_description
1 polymer ?
#
loop_
_entity_poly.entity_id
_entity_poly.type
_entity_poly.pdbx_seq_one_letter_code
_entity_poly.pdbx_strand_id
1 'polypeptide(L)'
;MLRTVCGNKLLQKSISFGCARTVTFTPICHGPKIVAEKIDKAFVESDAEKLCKFVCINYYTEVKEHGPAIKPDSEYPAWLFELDLSPAKELEDLDPEVDGWNYYRALRTRQIEQNRRIKKLQTKFLHIQNSPSLQSMDGTTKRPRFFKKTHPDN
;
A
#
# COMPACT_ATOMS: atom_id res chain seq x y z
N MET A 1 64.88 27.11 11.60
CA MET A 1 64.12 25.85 11.44
C MET A 1 63.66 25.38 12.82
N LEU A 2 62.40 25.63 13.18
CA LEU A 2 61.76 24.97 14.33
C LEU A 2 60.35 24.59 13.89
N ARG A 3 60.15 23.28 13.66
CA ARG A 3 58.88 22.71 13.22
C ARG A 3 57.98 22.55 14.44
N THR A 4 56.77 23.08 14.34
CA THR A 4 55.64 22.74 15.20
C THR A 4 55.25 21.27 14.99
N VAL A 5 55.14 20.50 16.07
CA VAL A 5 54.45 19.20 16.08
C VAL A 5 53.37 19.27 17.15
N CYS A 6 52.16 19.63 16.75
CA CYS A 6 50.96 19.50 17.58
C CYS A 6 50.44 18.07 17.41
N GLY A 7 50.70 17.22 18.40
CA GLY A 7 50.23 15.83 18.42
C GLY A 7 48.79 15.74 18.93
N ASN A 8 47.82 15.76 18.03
CA ASN A 8 46.42 15.46 18.37
C ASN A 8 46.23 13.94 18.47
N LYS A 9 46.09 13.41 19.70
CA LYS A 9 45.64 12.04 19.93
C LYS A 9 44.12 11.97 19.69
N LEU A 10 43.71 11.40 18.55
CA LEU A 10 42.32 11.04 18.32
C LEU A 10 41.98 9.80 19.14
N LEU A 11 41.25 10.01 20.23
CA LEU A 11 40.67 8.97 21.07
C LEU A 11 39.49 8.34 20.31
N GLN A 12 39.72 7.20 19.64
CA GLN A 12 38.61 6.42 19.07
C GLN A 12 37.86 5.75 20.22
N LYS A 13 36.69 6.30 20.59
CA LYS A 13 35.72 5.61 21.45
C LYS A 13 34.83 4.76 20.54
N SER A 14 35.10 3.46 20.47
CA SER A 14 34.16 2.49 19.91
C SER A 14 32.97 2.35 20.88
N ILE A 15 31.81 2.86 20.49
CA ILE A 15 30.57 2.63 21.23
C ILE A 15 29.98 1.32 20.73
N SER A 16 30.15 0.25 21.51
CA SER A 16 29.47 -1.02 21.30
C SER A 16 28.02 -0.90 21.76
N PHE A 17 27.10 -0.71 20.81
CA PHE A 17 25.66 -0.83 21.08
C PHE A 17 25.25 -2.31 21.07
N GLY A 18 25.38 -2.98 22.21
CA GLY A 18 24.74 -4.26 22.45
C GLY A 18 23.25 -4.06 22.78
N CYS A 19 22.39 -4.00 21.76
CA CYS A 19 20.94 -4.02 21.97
C CYS A 19 20.50 -5.49 22.09
N ALA A 20 20.42 -6.01 23.31
CA ALA A 20 19.73 -7.26 23.59
C ALA A 20 18.24 -7.06 23.33
N ARG A 21 17.74 -7.58 22.19
CA ARG A 21 16.30 -7.62 21.90
C ARG A 21 15.65 -8.73 22.73
N THR A 22 15.09 -8.37 23.87
CA THR A 22 14.08 -9.19 24.53
C THR A 22 12.81 -9.16 23.69
N VAL A 23 12.49 -10.28 23.04
CA VAL A 23 11.22 -10.45 22.31
C VAL A 23 10.16 -10.82 23.34
N THR A 24 9.45 -9.82 23.86
CA THR A 24 8.23 -10.04 24.63
C THR A 24 7.08 -10.32 23.65
N PHE A 25 6.62 -11.58 23.62
CA PHE A 25 5.44 -11.97 22.86
C PHE A 25 4.21 -11.43 23.61
N THR A 26 3.73 -10.25 23.25
CA THR A 26 2.43 -9.77 23.76
C THR A 26 1.33 -10.59 23.10
N PRO A 27 0.34 -11.10 23.86
CA PRO A 27 -0.81 -11.77 23.25
C PRO A 27 -1.56 -10.76 22.39
N ILE A 28 -1.81 -11.13 21.14
CA ILE A 28 -2.64 -10.37 20.20
C ILE A 28 -4.05 -10.30 20.79
N CYS A 29 -4.35 -9.22 21.49
CA CYS A 29 -5.69 -8.88 21.89
C CYS A 29 -6.50 -8.67 20.60
N HIS A 30 -7.36 -9.64 20.29
CA HIS A 30 -8.34 -9.47 19.23
C HIS A 30 -9.29 -8.40 19.74
N GLY A 31 -9.14 -7.18 19.21
CA GLY A 31 -9.99 -6.05 19.56
C GLY A 31 -11.48 -6.40 19.39
N PRO A 32 -12.38 -5.65 20.05
CA PRO A 32 -13.81 -5.88 19.92
C PRO A 32 -14.19 -5.94 18.45
N LYS A 33 -14.89 -7.01 18.06
CA LYS A 33 -15.43 -7.16 16.71
C LYS A 33 -16.35 -5.96 16.48
N ILE A 34 -15.98 -5.08 15.55
CA ILE A 34 -16.82 -3.97 15.13
C ILE A 34 -18.11 -4.59 14.59
N VAL A 35 -19.17 -4.57 15.38
CA VAL A 35 -20.50 -4.97 14.94
C VAL A 35 -20.92 -3.91 13.93
N ALA A 36 -21.16 -4.32 12.69
CA ALA A 36 -21.64 -3.41 11.66
C ALA A 36 -22.97 -2.81 12.13
N GLU A 37 -22.93 -1.55 12.53
CA GLU A 37 -24.13 -0.77 12.79
C GLU A 37 -24.95 -0.71 11.51
N LYS A 38 -26.27 -0.81 11.63
CA LYS A 38 -27.16 -0.76 10.46
C LYS A 38 -26.93 0.59 9.81
N ILE A 39 -26.45 0.59 8.56
CA ILE A 39 -26.28 1.83 7.80
C ILE A 39 -27.66 2.44 7.67
N ASP A 40 -27.89 3.56 8.36
CA ASP A 40 -29.07 4.37 8.16
C ASP A 40 -29.08 4.75 6.68
N LYS A 41 -30.07 4.24 5.95
CA LYS A 41 -30.31 4.63 4.56
C LYS A 41 -30.78 6.08 4.62
N ALA A 42 -29.83 6.99 4.59
CA ALA A 42 -30.10 8.42 4.54
C ALA A 42 -31.10 8.67 3.42
N PHE A 43 -32.15 9.43 3.73
CA PHE A 43 -33.18 9.80 2.77
C PHE A 43 -32.54 10.54 1.60
N VAL A 44 -32.71 10.01 0.39
CA VAL A 44 -32.25 10.65 -0.85
C VAL A 44 -33.47 11.28 -1.51
N GLU A 45 -33.41 12.60 -1.71
CA GLU A 45 -34.45 13.36 -2.43
C GLU A 45 -34.58 12.84 -3.87
N SER A 46 -35.81 12.55 -4.32
CA SER A 46 -36.10 12.03 -5.66
C SER A 46 -36.62 13.07 -6.65
N ASP A 47 -36.95 14.27 -6.18
CA ASP A 47 -37.53 15.33 -7.01
C ASP A 47 -36.46 15.98 -7.91
N ALA A 48 -36.59 15.80 -9.23
CA ALA A 48 -35.62 16.30 -10.21
C ALA A 48 -35.43 17.83 -10.15
N GLU A 49 -36.52 18.60 -10.00
CA GLU A 49 -36.44 20.06 -9.95
C GLU A 49 -35.63 20.59 -8.76
N LYS A 50 -35.66 19.87 -7.63
CA LYS A 50 -34.89 20.22 -6.43
C LYS A 50 -33.41 19.89 -6.65
N LEU A 51 -33.11 18.72 -7.20
CA LEU A 51 -31.74 18.27 -7.48
C LEU A 51 -31.02 19.13 -8.52
N CYS A 52 -31.75 19.68 -9.50
CA CYS A 52 -31.17 20.60 -10.48
C CYS A 52 -30.86 21.99 -9.92
N LYS A 53 -31.51 22.40 -8.81
CA LYS A 53 -31.35 23.74 -8.22
C LYS A 53 -30.43 23.74 -6.99
N PHE A 54 -30.39 22.64 -6.25
CA PHE A 54 -29.71 22.57 -4.95
C PHE A 54 -28.82 21.33 -4.83
N VAL A 55 -27.71 21.50 -4.11
CA VAL A 55 -26.79 20.42 -3.74
C VAL A 55 -27.27 19.81 -2.41
N CYS A 56 -28.02 18.71 -2.47
CA CYS A 56 -28.61 18.03 -1.30
C CYS A 56 -27.58 17.23 -0.46
N ILE A 57 -26.55 17.91 0.07
CA ILE A 57 -25.48 17.32 0.90
C ILE A 57 -25.69 17.60 2.41
N ASN A 58 -26.65 18.45 2.77
CA ASN A 58 -26.85 18.88 4.15
C ASN A 58 -27.18 17.68 5.07
N TYR A 59 -26.37 17.48 6.12
CA TYR A 59 -26.54 16.41 7.12
C TYR A 59 -27.07 16.93 8.46
N TYR A 60 -27.23 18.24 8.63
CA TYR A 60 -27.75 18.83 9.86
C TYR A 60 -29.27 18.67 9.93
N THR A 61 -29.76 17.98 10.96
CA THR A 61 -31.20 17.74 11.16
C THR A 61 -31.99 19.01 11.55
N GLU A 62 -31.30 20.03 12.05
CA GLU A 62 -31.91 21.28 12.53
C GLU A 62 -32.32 22.21 11.37
N VAL A 63 -31.58 22.16 10.27
CA VAL A 63 -31.82 23.00 9.10
C VAL A 63 -32.69 22.22 8.14
N LYS A 64 -33.99 22.56 8.10
CA LYS A 64 -34.96 21.98 7.16
C LYS A 64 -34.75 22.39 5.70
N GLU A 65 -33.81 23.30 5.46
CA GLU A 65 -33.49 23.77 4.11
C GLU A 65 -32.64 22.75 3.36
N HIS A 66 -32.92 22.66 2.06
CA HIS A 66 -32.08 21.97 1.10
C HIS A 66 -30.69 22.65 1.09
N GLY A 67 -29.63 21.89 0.77
CA GLY A 67 -28.26 22.41 0.83
C GLY A 67 -27.99 23.58 -0.14
N PRO A 68 -26.72 24.00 -0.30
CA PRO A 68 -26.37 25.17 -1.10
C PRO A 68 -26.95 25.14 -2.52
N ALA A 69 -27.47 26.28 -2.99
CA ALA A 69 -27.98 26.44 -4.35
C ALA A 69 -26.85 26.40 -5.39
N ILE A 70 -27.12 25.79 -6.54
CA ILE A 70 -26.21 25.75 -7.69
C ILE A 70 -26.23 27.13 -8.36
N LYS A 71 -25.04 27.71 -8.51
CA LYS A 71 -24.81 29.03 -9.12
C LYS A 71 -24.54 28.89 -10.63
N PRO A 72 -24.58 29.99 -11.41
CA PRO A 72 -24.14 29.94 -12.80
C PRO A 72 -22.64 29.64 -12.93
N ASP A 73 -22.23 29.04 -14.04
CA ASP A 73 -20.85 28.60 -14.30
C ASP A 73 -19.80 29.72 -14.13
N SER A 74 -20.18 30.98 -14.36
CA SER A 74 -19.29 32.15 -14.23
C SER A 74 -18.82 32.43 -12.80
N GLU A 75 -19.55 31.95 -11.78
CA GLU A 75 -19.14 32.12 -10.38
C GLU A 75 -18.12 31.08 -9.93
N TYR A 76 -18.01 29.96 -10.66
CA TYR A 76 -17.08 28.89 -10.34
C TYR A 76 -15.72 29.14 -11.00
N PRO A 77 -14.62 28.70 -10.37
CA PRO A 77 -13.30 28.86 -10.95
C PRO A 77 -13.13 27.99 -12.20
N ALA A 78 -12.42 28.50 -13.21
CA ALA A 78 -12.25 27.84 -14.50
C ALA A 78 -11.66 26.42 -14.41
N TRP A 79 -10.73 26.20 -13.47
CA TRP A 79 -10.09 24.88 -13.28
C TRP A 79 -11.07 23.76 -12.93
N LEU A 80 -12.27 24.07 -12.43
CA LEU A 80 -13.30 23.08 -12.12
C LEU A 80 -13.76 22.33 -13.37
N PHE A 81 -13.85 23.04 -14.51
CA PHE A 81 -14.30 22.49 -15.78
C PHE A 81 -13.16 21.86 -16.60
N GLU A 82 -11.92 22.05 -16.17
CA GLU A 82 -10.72 21.48 -16.78
C GLU A 82 -10.35 20.12 -16.15
N LEU A 83 -11.12 19.63 -15.17
CA LEU A 83 -10.87 18.35 -14.52
C LEU A 83 -11.16 17.16 -15.45
N ASP A 84 -10.23 16.21 -15.50
CA ASP A 84 -10.41 14.95 -16.22
C ASP A 84 -11.46 14.06 -15.53
N LEU A 85 -12.64 13.94 -16.14
CA LEU A 85 -13.71 13.03 -15.69
C LEU A 85 -13.56 11.59 -16.23
N SER A 86 -12.49 11.34 -16.98
CA SER A 86 -12.18 10.02 -17.52
C SER A 86 -11.77 9.04 -16.41
N PRO A 87 -11.96 7.73 -16.61
CA PRO A 87 -11.42 6.74 -15.68
C PRO A 87 -9.91 6.93 -15.50
N ALA A 88 -9.41 6.59 -14.31
CA ALA A 88 -7.99 6.69 -14.02
C ALA A 88 -7.18 5.87 -15.03
N LYS A 89 -6.23 6.52 -15.70
CA LYS A 89 -5.33 5.90 -16.68
C LYS A 89 -4.50 4.78 -16.01
N GLU A 90 -4.17 3.75 -16.77
CA GLU A 90 -3.33 2.66 -16.28
C GLU A 90 -1.85 3.07 -16.22
N LEU A 91 -1.06 2.41 -15.37
CA LEU A 91 0.37 2.74 -15.19
C LEU A 91 1.17 2.73 -16.51
N GLU A 92 0.76 1.89 -17.45
CA GLU A 92 1.44 1.70 -18.74
C GLU A 92 1.19 2.87 -19.71
N ASP A 93 0.09 3.60 -19.52
CA ASP A 93 -0.27 4.77 -20.32
C ASP A 93 0.23 6.09 -19.71
N LEU A 94 0.66 6.09 -18.44
CA LEU A 94 1.20 7.28 -17.79
C LEU A 94 2.68 7.46 -18.14
N ASP A 95 3.04 8.70 -18.44
CA ASP A 95 4.43 9.10 -18.67
C ASP A 95 5.02 9.76 -17.39
N PRO A 96 6.18 9.32 -16.87
CA PRO A 96 6.83 9.95 -15.72
C PRO A 96 7.14 11.45 -15.93
N GLU A 97 7.36 11.92 -17.16
CA GLU A 97 7.71 13.32 -17.42
C GLU A 97 6.48 14.23 -17.53
N VAL A 98 5.35 13.71 -18.03
CA VAL A 98 4.11 14.48 -18.23
C VAL A 98 3.20 14.41 -17.00
N ASP A 99 2.93 13.20 -16.49
CA ASP A 99 1.99 12.98 -15.39
C ASP A 99 2.67 13.07 -14.01
N GLY A 100 4.01 13.04 -13.99
CA GLY A 100 4.84 13.27 -12.81
C GLY A 100 4.45 12.41 -11.62
N TRP A 101 3.81 13.04 -10.62
CA TRP A 101 3.43 12.39 -9.36
C TRP A 101 2.42 11.25 -9.52
N ASN A 102 1.48 11.37 -10.46
CA ASN A 102 0.44 10.37 -10.66
C ASN A 102 1.02 9.02 -11.10
N TYR A 103 2.07 9.06 -11.92
CA TYR A 103 2.82 7.89 -12.35
C TYR A 103 3.43 7.16 -11.15
N TYR A 104 4.19 7.86 -10.31
CA TYR A 104 4.85 7.25 -9.15
C TYR A 104 3.86 6.71 -8.11
N ARG A 105 2.71 7.37 -7.95
CA ARG A 105 1.61 6.88 -7.11
C ARG A 105 1.06 5.56 -7.63
N ALA A 106 0.79 5.46 -8.93
CA ALA A 106 0.31 4.24 -9.57
C ALA A 106 1.37 3.10 -9.48
N LEU A 107 2.64 3.43 -9.71
CA LEU A 107 3.76 2.49 -9.57
C LEU A 107 3.84 1.92 -8.15
N ARG A 108 3.72 2.77 -7.14
CA ARG A 108 3.75 2.35 -5.74
C ARG A 108 2.59 1.43 -5.39
N THR A 109 1.39 1.75 -5.87
CA THR A 109 0.21 0.89 -5.68
C THR A 109 0.43 -0.49 -6.30
N ARG A 110 0.93 -0.57 -7.54
CA ARG A 110 1.24 -1.85 -8.23
C ARG A 110 2.26 -2.69 -7.46
N GLN A 111 3.32 -2.07 -6.93
CA GLN A 111 4.31 -2.76 -6.09
C GLN A 111 3.69 -3.35 -4.81
N ILE A 112 2.84 -2.58 -4.13
CA ILE A 112 2.16 -3.03 -2.90
C ILE A 112 1.24 -4.22 -3.21
N GLU A 113 0.49 -4.16 -4.29
CA GLU A 113 -0.37 -5.26 -4.73
C GLU A 113 0.41 -6.52 -5.07
N GLN A 114 1.51 -6.39 -5.83
CA GLN A 114 2.38 -7.51 -6.15
C GLN A 114 2.94 -8.14 -4.88
N ASN A 115 3.42 -7.32 -3.93
CA ASN A 115 3.91 -7.81 -2.64
C ASN A 115 2.82 -8.51 -1.82
N ARG A 116 1.58 -8.01 -1.83
CA ARG A 116 0.42 -8.69 -1.20
C ARG A 116 0.15 -10.04 -1.84
N ARG A 117 0.19 -10.12 -3.18
CA ARG A 117 0.02 -11.38 -3.93
C ARG A 117 1.13 -12.38 -3.58
N ILE A 118 2.39 -11.95 -3.60
CA ILE A 118 3.54 -12.80 -3.26
C ILE A 118 3.42 -13.33 -1.83
N LYS A 119 3.14 -12.47 -0.85
CA LYS A 119 2.95 -12.88 0.55
C LYS A 119 1.83 -13.91 0.70
N LYS A 120 0.71 -13.72 -0.02
CA LYS A 120 -0.41 -14.67 -0.01
C LYS A 120 -0.02 -16.03 -0.61
N LEU A 121 0.84 -16.06 -1.63
CA LEU A 121 1.31 -17.31 -2.23
C LEU A 121 2.34 -18.00 -1.33
N GLN A 122 3.26 -17.25 -0.73
CA GLN A 122 4.25 -17.77 0.23
C GLN A 122 3.57 -18.54 1.37
N THR A 123 2.50 -17.99 1.94
CA THR A 123 1.79 -18.66 3.04
C THR A 123 0.95 -19.85 2.58
N LYS A 124 0.37 -19.83 1.37
CA LYS A 124 -0.42 -20.94 0.83
C LYS A 124 0.42 -22.19 0.54
N PHE A 125 1.65 -22.01 0.10
CA PHE A 125 2.53 -23.12 -0.26
C PHE A 125 3.42 -23.61 0.89
N LEU A 126 3.22 -23.15 2.13
CA LEU A 126 3.96 -23.59 3.32
C LEU A 126 4.01 -25.12 3.47
N HIS A 127 2.89 -25.80 3.20
CA HIS A 127 2.80 -27.26 3.25
C HIS A 127 3.62 -27.96 2.15
N ILE A 128 3.91 -27.26 1.04
CA ILE A 128 4.76 -27.75 -0.04
C ILE A 128 6.24 -27.44 0.27
N GLN A 129 6.54 -26.35 1.00
CA GLN A 129 7.90 -25.97 1.38
C GLN A 129 8.58 -26.95 2.35
N ASN A 130 7.80 -27.66 3.18
CA ASN A 130 8.30 -28.72 4.08
C ASN A 130 8.14 -30.14 3.50
N SER A 131 7.78 -30.27 2.21
CA SER A 131 7.64 -31.59 1.61
C SER A 131 9.01 -32.28 1.43
N PRO A 132 9.12 -33.60 1.66
CA PRO A 132 10.37 -34.35 1.46
C PRO A 132 10.97 -34.20 0.06
N SER A 133 10.13 -33.91 -0.95
CA SER A 133 10.53 -33.68 -2.34
C SER A 133 11.17 -32.31 -2.60
N LEU A 134 10.92 -31.30 -1.75
CA LEU A 134 11.51 -29.96 -1.86
C LEU A 134 12.75 -29.80 -0.97
N GLN A 135 12.76 -30.43 0.21
CA GLN A 135 13.96 -30.52 1.06
C GLN A 135 15.13 -31.27 0.37
N SER A 136 14.81 -32.10 -0.61
CA SER A 136 15.80 -32.82 -1.43
C SER A 136 16.25 -32.06 -2.69
N MET A 137 15.76 -30.84 -2.91
CA MET A 137 16.28 -29.92 -3.92
C MET A 137 17.41 -29.09 -3.30
N ASP A 138 18.65 -29.56 -3.44
CA ASP A 138 19.83 -28.79 -3.05
C ASP A 138 19.87 -27.53 -3.92
N GLY A 139 19.92 -26.33 -3.30
CA GLY A 139 19.71 -25.01 -3.93
C GLY A 139 20.65 -24.62 -5.09
N THR A 140 21.50 -25.54 -5.54
CA THR A 140 22.39 -25.42 -6.71
C THR A 140 21.86 -26.16 -7.94
N THR A 141 20.89 -27.06 -7.82
CA THR A 141 20.38 -27.84 -8.96
C THR A 141 18.88 -27.63 -9.18
N LYS A 142 18.51 -26.99 -10.29
CA LYS A 142 17.12 -26.79 -10.72
C LYS A 142 16.45 -28.09 -11.24
N ARG A 143 16.79 -29.27 -10.69
CA ARG A 143 16.19 -30.55 -11.09
C ARG A 143 15.91 -31.45 -9.87
N PRO A 144 14.69 -31.98 -9.71
CA PRO A 144 14.37 -32.88 -8.61
C PRO A 144 15.15 -34.20 -8.72
N ARG A 145 15.61 -34.75 -7.59
CA ARG A 145 16.47 -35.96 -7.54
C ARG A 145 15.84 -37.22 -8.15
N PHE A 146 14.52 -37.26 -8.32
CA PHE A 146 13.76 -38.41 -8.86
C PHE A 146 14.21 -38.87 -10.26
N PHE A 147 14.90 -38.05 -11.05
CA PHE A 147 15.36 -38.42 -12.40
C PHE A 147 16.81 -38.92 -12.48
N LYS A 148 17.53 -39.03 -11.36
CA LYS A 148 18.86 -39.66 -11.35
C LYS A 148 18.67 -41.18 -11.38
N LYS A 149 18.59 -41.78 -12.57
CA LYS A 149 18.78 -43.23 -12.73
C LYS A 149 20.21 -43.54 -12.30
N THR A 150 20.38 -44.10 -11.11
CA THR A 150 21.68 -44.67 -10.70
C THR A 150 21.88 -45.94 -11.52
N HIS A 151 22.78 -45.90 -12.49
CA HIS A 151 23.32 -47.15 -13.03
C HIS A 151 24.22 -47.77 -11.94
N PRO A 152 24.09 -49.06 -11.63
CA PRO A 152 25.05 -49.72 -10.75
C PRO A 152 26.40 -49.79 -11.48
N ASP A 153 27.46 -49.35 -10.81
CA ASP A 153 28.82 -49.44 -11.33
C ASP A 153 29.23 -50.93 -11.42
N ASN A 154 29.72 -51.34 -12.59
CA ASN A 154 30.21 -52.68 -12.92
C ASN A 154 31.67 -52.86 -12.45
#